data_AF-A0A3D5NQL3-F1
#
_entry.id   AF-A0A3D5NQL3-F1
#
_cell.length_a   1.000
_cell.length_b   1.000
_cell.length_c   1.000
_cell.angle_alpha   90.00
_cell.angle_beta   90.00
_cell.angle_gamma   90.00
#
_symmetry.space_group_name_H-M   'P 1'
#
loop_
_entity.id
_entity.type
_entity.pdbx_description
1 polymer ?
#
loop_
_entity_poly.entity_id
_entity_poly.type
_entity_poly.pdbx_seq_one_letter_code
_entity_poly.pdbx_strand_id
1 'polypeptide(L)'
;MEHKKGSMIYMLMILILCSSILVRNHRLFRTHVYLERAIYSMDVRVHDFNRELRVIEEYLRARFVSADDFLIYLKSGRKISTGVFTISYDSSYNEYGVDMILVVDNRQNYLRKVMAIVDNGQLKLISKGV
;
A
#
# COMPACT_ATOMS: atom_id res chain seq x y z
N MET A 1 56.98 36.51 -11.72
CA MET A 1 55.71 36.24 -12.45
C MET A 1 55.27 34.76 -12.35
N GLU A 2 55.74 33.98 -11.36
CA GLU A 2 55.53 32.52 -11.33
C GLU A 2 54.28 32.06 -10.56
N HIS A 3 53.73 32.89 -9.66
CA HIS A 3 52.56 32.53 -8.84
C HIS A 3 51.21 32.48 -9.57
N LYS A 4 51.08 33.09 -10.76
CA LYS A 4 49.80 33.14 -11.49
C LYS A 4 49.37 31.79 -12.08
N LYS A 5 50.33 30.94 -12.46
CA LYS A 5 50.05 29.61 -13.07
C LYS A 5 49.57 28.60 -12.04
N GLY A 6 50.17 28.58 -10.85
CA GLY A 6 49.72 27.73 -9.74
C GLY A 6 48.31 28.09 -9.27
N SER A 7 48.01 29.40 -9.14
CA SER A 7 46.69 29.90 -8.72
C SER A 7 45.54 29.44 -9.63
N MET A 8 45.76 29.38 -10.95
CA MET A 8 44.74 28.93 -11.91
C MET A 8 44.48 27.42 -11.82
N ILE A 9 45.52 26.62 -11.55
CA ILE A 9 45.41 25.16 -11.36
C ILE A 9 44.61 24.87 -10.07
N TYR A 10 44.90 25.56 -8.97
CA TYR A 10 44.15 25.39 -7.72
C TYR A 10 42.69 25.80 -7.89
N MET A 11 42.40 26.89 -8.62
CA MET A 11 41.03 27.32 -8.91
C MET A 11 40.27 26.26 -9.73
N LEU A 12 40.91 25.65 -10.74
CA LEU A 12 40.33 24.56 -11.52
C LEU A 12 40.02 23.34 -10.63
N MET A 13 40.94 22.95 -9.74
CA MET A 13 40.72 21.82 -8.84
C MET A 13 39.57 22.07 -7.86
N ILE A 14 39.44 23.30 -7.34
CA ILE A 14 38.31 23.69 -6.49
C ILE A 14 36.99 23.62 -7.26
N LEU A 15 36.94 24.09 -8.50
CA LEU A 15 35.74 24.01 -9.33
C LEU A 15 35.34 22.55 -9.63
N ILE A 16 36.31 21.68 -9.90
CA ILE A 16 36.06 20.25 -10.08
C ILE A 16 35.52 19.63 -8.79
N LEU A 17 36.10 19.97 -7.64
CA LEU A 17 35.64 19.50 -6.34
C LEU A 17 34.21 19.96 -6.06
N CYS A 18 33.91 21.24 -6.22
CA CYS A 18 32.56 21.80 -6.05
C CYS A 18 31.56 21.15 -7.00
N SER A 19 31.91 20.96 -8.27
CA SER A 19 31.07 20.26 -9.24
C SER A 19 30.77 18.81 -8.81
N SER A 20 31.79 18.08 -8.36
CA SER A 20 31.62 16.71 -7.88
C SER A 20 30.71 16.60 -6.66
N ILE A 21 30.82 17.55 -5.72
CA ILE A 21 29.98 17.62 -4.52
C ILE A 21 28.54 17.97 -4.91
N LEU A 22 28.34 18.93 -5.80
CA LEU A 22 27.02 19.33 -6.28
C LEU A 22 26.31 18.18 -7.00
N VAL A 23 27.00 17.48 -7.91
CA VAL A 23 26.44 16.32 -8.63
C VAL A 23 26.05 15.22 -7.65
N ARG A 24 26.89 14.93 -6.66
CA ARG A 24 26.60 13.92 -5.64
C ARG A 24 25.39 14.30 -4.80
N ASN A 25 25.32 15.54 -4.31
CA ASN A 25 24.20 16.02 -3.49
C ASN A 25 22.90 16.07 -4.29
N HIS A 26 22.94 16.52 -5.54
CA HIS A 26 21.77 16.50 -6.42
C HIS A 26 21.24 15.08 -6.63
N ARG A 27 22.13 14.10 -6.83
CA ARG A 27 21.73 12.69 -6.96
C ARG A 27 21.10 12.18 -5.66
N LEU A 28 21.67 12.48 -4.50
CA LEU A 28 21.11 12.10 -3.21
C LEU A 28 19.72 12.70 -2.98
N PHE A 29 19.58 14.00 -3.25
CA PHE A 29 18.30 14.71 -3.12
C PHE A 29 17.24 14.12 -4.06
N ARG A 30 17.58 13.87 -5.33
CA ARG A 30 16.66 13.28 -6.28
C ARG A 30 16.19 11.88 -5.85
N THR A 31 17.10 11.04 -5.34
CA THR A 31 16.74 9.71 -4.81
C THR A 31 15.80 9.84 -3.62
N HIS A 32 16.08 10.76 -2.69
CA HIS A 32 15.20 10.99 -1.54
C HIS A 32 13.80 11.40 -1.98
N VAL A 33 13.68 12.36 -2.92
CA VAL A 33 12.38 12.80 -3.44
C VAL A 33 11.61 11.66 -4.10
N TYR A 34 12.28 10.76 -4.84
CA TYR A 34 11.62 9.60 -5.41
C TYR A 34 11.11 8.63 -4.34
N LEU A 35 11.91 8.34 -3.33
CA LEU A 35 11.50 7.47 -2.21
C LEU A 35 10.32 8.08 -1.45
N GLU A 36 10.39 9.38 -1.16
CA GLU A 36 9.32 10.08 -0.43
C GLU A 36 8.01 10.07 -1.22
N ARG A 37 8.06 10.38 -2.52
CA ARG A 37 6.89 10.28 -3.41
C ARG A 37 6.34 8.86 -3.49
N ALA A 38 7.21 7.85 -3.52
CA ALA A 38 6.78 6.46 -3.53
C ALA A 38 6.05 6.10 -2.22
N ILE A 39 6.59 6.51 -1.06
CA ILE A 39 5.96 6.32 0.25
C ILE A 39 4.60 7.02 0.31
N TYR A 40 4.52 8.31 -0.03
CA TYR A 40 3.24 9.03 -0.05
C TYR A 40 2.23 8.40 -1.00
N SER A 41 2.67 7.92 -2.17
CA SER A 41 1.78 7.23 -3.12
C SER A 41 1.24 5.91 -2.56
N MET A 42 1.98 5.25 -1.68
CA MET A 42 1.54 4.05 -0.98
C MET A 42 0.53 4.40 0.10
N ASP A 43 0.81 5.42 0.91
CA ASP A 43 -0.08 5.89 1.97
C ASP A 43 -1.44 6.34 1.43
N VAL A 44 -1.45 7.08 0.32
CA VAL A 44 -2.69 7.47 -0.36
C VAL A 44 -3.49 6.24 -0.80
N ARG A 45 -2.85 5.25 -1.42
CA ARG A 45 -3.50 4.01 -1.86
C ARG A 45 -4.02 3.14 -0.72
N VAL A 46 -3.37 3.19 0.44
CA VAL A 46 -3.83 2.50 1.67
C VAL A 46 -5.02 3.24 2.26
N HIS A 47 -4.95 4.58 2.32
CA HIS A 47 -6.04 5.40 2.81
C HIS A 47 -7.32 5.24 1.98
N ASP A 48 -7.20 5.31 0.66
CA ASP A 48 -8.34 5.14 -0.26
C ASP A 48 -8.94 3.74 -0.13
N PHE A 49 -8.11 2.71 -0.02
CA PHE A 49 -8.61 1.36 0.20
C PHE A 49 -9.31 1.17 1.55
N ASN A 50 -8.81 1.80 2.61
CA ASN A 50 -9.49 1.78 3.91
C ASN A 50 -10.86 2.46 3.84
N ARG A 51 -11.03 3.47 2.97
CA ARG A 51 -12.33 4.09 2.70
C ARG A 51 -13.25 3.12 1.96
N GLU A 52 -12.76 2.45 0.93
CA GLU A 52 -13.52 1.42 0.19
C GLU A 52 -13.92 0.24 1.08
N LEU A 53 -13.03 -0.19 1.99
CA LEU A 53 -13.32 -1.24 2.96
C LEU A 53 -14.52 -0.90 3.85
N ARG A 54 -14.65 0.34 4.31
CA ARG A 54 -15.82 0.76 5.10
C ARG A 54 -17.12 0.65 4.31
N VAL A 55 -17.10 1.01 3.02
CA VAL A 55 -18.26 0.85 2.14
C VAL A 55 -18.61 -0.63 1.97
N ILE A 56 -17.61 -1.49 1.84
CA ILE A 56 -17.80 -2.95 1.76
C ILE A 56 -18.38 -3.49 3.07
N GLU A 57 -17.87 -3.05 4.23
CA GLU A 57 -18.39 -3.43 5.55
C GLU A 57 -19.87 -3.06 5.69
N GLU A 58 -20.25 -1.84 5.33
CA GLU A 58 -21.65 -1.38 5.37
C GLU A 58 -22.54 -2.24 4.47
N TYR A 59 -22.09 -2.54 3.25
CA TYR A 59 -22.82 -3.42 2.34
C TYR A 59 -22.98 -4.83 2.91
N LEU A 60 -21.94 -5.39 3.53
CA LEU A 60 -21.99 -6.73 4.14
C LEU A 60 -22.92 -6.76 5.35
N ARG A 61 -22.89 -5.72 6.20
CA ARG A 61 -23.79 -5.56 7.34
C ARG A 61 -25.26 -5.44 6.93
N ALA A 62 -25.53 -4.81 5.78
CA ALA A 62 -26.89 -4.73 5.25
C ALA A 62 -27.37 -6.08 4.69
N ARG A 63 -26.46 -6.93 4.20
CA ARG A 63 -26.79 -8.21 3.55
C ARG A 63 -26.87 -9.38 4.52
N PHE A 64 -26.08 -9.37 5.59
CA PHE A 64 -26.00 -10.46 6.57
C PHE A 64 -26.38 -9.97 7.95
N VAL A 65 -27.24 -10.73 8.63
CA VAL A 65 -27.73 -10.41 9.98
C VAL A 65 -26.61 -10.57 11.01
N SER A 66 -25.76 -11.59 10.83
CA SER A 66 -24.60 -11.89 11.68
C SER A 66 -23.31 -11.95 10.85
N ALA A 67 -22.20 -11.55 11.48
CA ALA A 67 -20.86 -11.74 10.93
C ALA A 67 -20.52 -13.24 10.75
N ASP A 68 -21.05 -14.11 11.61
CA ASP A 68 -20.83 -15.56 11.54
C ASP A 68 -21.51 -16.15 10.31
N ASP A 69 -22.73 -15.71 9.98
CA ASP A 69 -23.46 -16.14 8.79
C ASP A 69 -22.70 -15.79 7.51
N PHE A 70 -22.08 -14.60 7.48
CA PHE A 70 -21.22 -14.16 6.40
C PHE A 70 -19.99 -15.07 6.26
N LEU A 71 -19.31 -15.37 7.36
CA LEU A 71 -18.12 -16.23 7.36
C LEU A 71 -18.46 -17.66 6.95
N ILE A 72 -19.55 -18.23 7.45
CA ILE A 72 -20.05 -19.55 7.05
C ILE A 72 -20.38 -19.57 5.55
N TYR A 73 -21.05 -18.53 5.05
CA TYR A 73 -21.35 -18.40 3.63
C TYR A 73 -20.07 -18.41 2.78
N LEU A 74 -19.05 -17.63 3.14
CA LEU A 74 -17.79 -17.60 2.40
C LEU A 74 -16.98 -18.91 2.52
N LYS A 75 -16.93 -19.52 3.71
CA LYS A 75 -16.24 -20.80 3.96
C LYS A 75 -16.85 -21.95 3.17
N SER A 76 -18.13 -21.86 2.80
CA SER A 76 -18.77 -22.83 1.89
C SER A 76 -18.25 -22.79 0.44
N GLY A 77 -17.27 -21.91 0.14
CA GLY A 77 -16.68 -21.74 -1.20
C GLY A 77 -17.46 -20.76 -2.08
N ARG A 78 -18.53 -20.15 -1.56
CA ARG A 78 -19.32 -19.16 -2.29
C ARG A 78 -18.59 -17.83 -2.35
N LYS A 79 -18.79 -17.12 -3.45
CA LYS A 79 -18.24 -15.77 -3.68
C LYS A 79 -19.37 -14.75 -3.62
N ILE A 80 -19.05 -13.54 -3.19
CA ILE A 80 -19.96 -12.41 -3.24
C ILE A 80 -19.43 -11.49 -4.32
N SER A 81 -20.13 -11.41 -5.45
CA SER A 81 -19.78 -10.48 -6.52
C SER A 81 -20.78 -9.34 -6.55
N THR A 82 -20.27 -8.13 -6.60
CA THR A 82 -20.98 -6.91 -6.95
C THR A 82 -20.36 -6.35 -8.22
N GLY A 83 -21.04 -5.44 -8.92
CA GLY A 83 -20.47 -4.79 -10.10
C GLY A 83 -19.15 -4.03 -9.84
N VAL A 84 -18.77 -3.85 -8.56
CA VAL A 84 -17.55 -3.14 -8.16
C VAL A 84 -16.52 -4.07 -7.53
N PHE A 85 -16.93 -5.05 -6.72
CA PHE A 85 -15.99 -5.91 -5.99
C PHE A 85 -16.41 -7.37 -5.99
N THR A 86 -15.44 -8.27 -5.91
CA THR A 86 -15.65 -9.70 -5.68
C THR A 86 -14.94 -10.12 -4.41
N ILE A 87 -15.68 -10.74 -3.49
CA ILE A 87 -15.18 -11.23 -2.20
C ILE A 87 -15.20 -12.75 -2.19
N SER A 88 -14.10 -13.35 -1.77
CA SER A 88 -13.98 -14.80 -1.58
C SER A 88 -13.16 -15.14 -0.33
N TYR A 89 -13.37 -16.32 0.23
CA TYR A 89 -12.58 -16.81 1.36
C TYR A 89 -11.16 -17.20 0.90
N ASP A 90 -10.13 -16.84 1.69
CA ASP A 90 -8.76 -17.32 1.51
C ASP A 90 -8.46 -18.44 2.53
N SER A 91 -8.52 -19.69 2.07
CA SER A 91 -8.21 -20.85 2.93
C SER A 91 -6.72 -21.06 3.17
N SER A 92 -5.84 -20.32 2.51
CA SER A 92 -4.38 -20.51 2.63
C SER A 92 -3.80 -20.07 3.99
N TYR A 93 -4.56 -19.29 4.76
CA TYR A 93 -4.10 -18.67 6.02
C TYR A 93 -4.73 -19.27 7.29
N ASN A 94 -5.28 -20.48 7.20
CA ASN A 94 -6.03 -21.14 8.27
C ASN A 94 -5.21 -21.52 9.54
N GLU A 95 -3.92 -21.20 9.63
CA GLU A 95 -3.06 -21.73 10.70
C GLU A 95 -3.27 -21.10 12.10
N TYR A 96 -4.05 -20.03 12.26
CA TYR A 96 -4.13 -19.32 13.55
C TYR A 96 -5.54 -18.86 13.97
N GLY A 97 -6.60 -19.46 13.44
CA GLY A 97 -7.98 -19.07 13.80
C GLY A 97 -8.35 -17.66 13.32
N VAL A 98 -7.72 -17.20 12.22
CA VAL A 98 -7.99 -15.91 11.61
C VAL A 98 -8.62 -16.08 10.25
N ASP A 99 -9.77 -15.43 10.05
CA ASP A 99 -10.51 -15.52 8.80
C ASP A 99 -10.01 -14.49 7.80
N MET A 100 -9.32 -14.98 6.77
CA MET A 100 -8.82 -14.16 5.67
C MET A 100 -9.80 -14.19 4.50
N ILE A 101 -10.05 -13.02 3.92
CA ILE A 101 -10.84 -12.85 2.71
C ILE A 101 -10.01 -12.14 1.64
N LEU A 102 -10.28 -12.50 0.39
CA LEU A 102 -9.77 -11.80 -0.79
C LEU A 102 -10.84 -10.83 -1.25
N VAL A 103 -10.46 -9.58 -1.40
CA VAL A 103 -11.28 -8.54 -2.03
C VAL A 103 -10.62 -8.17 -3.34
N VAL A 104 -11.32 -8.44 -4.44
CA VAL A 104 -10.90 -8.08 -5.79
C VAL A 104 -11.73 -6.89 -6.25
N ASP A 105 -11.07 -5.79 -6.61
CA ASP A 105 -11.72 -4.71 -7.35
C ASP A 105 -11.90 -5.16 -8.81
N ASN A 106 -13.16 -5.28 -9.24
CA ASN A 106 -13.49 -5.73 -10.60
C ASN A 106 -13.16 -4.68 -11.67
N ARG A 107 -12.93 -3.42 -11.31
CA ARG A 107 -12.58 -2.33 -12.24
C ARG A 107 -11.11 -2.36 -12.60
N GLN A 108 -10.26 -2.62 -11.61
CA GLN A 108 -8.81 -2.58 -11.74
C GLN A 108 -8.17 -3.99 -11.75
N ASN A 109 -8.97 -5.04 -11.52
CA ASN A 109 -8.50 -6.40 -11.25
C ASN A 109 -7.43 -6.45 -10.15
N TYR A 110 -7.55 -5.56 -9.16
CA TYR A 110 -6.60 -5.48 -8.07
C TYR A 110 -7.07 -6.34 -6.90
N LEU A 111 -6.24 -7.29 -6.49
CA LEU A 111 -6.53 -8.22 -5.41
C LEU A 111 -5.86 -7.75 -4.11
N ARG A 112 -6.64 -7.71 -3.03
CA ARG A 112 -6.15 -7.35 -1.71
C ARG A 112 -6.58 -8.39 -0.69
N LYS A 113 -5.66 -8.72 0.22
CA LYS A 113 -5.92 -9.58 1.37
C LYS A 113 -6.45 -8.76 2.53
N VAL A 114 -7.55 -9.22 3.09
CA VAL A 114 -8.28 -8.54 4.15
C VAL A 114 -8.58 -9.54 5.24
N MET A 115 -8.37 -9.12 6.47
CA MET A 115 -8.70 -9.92 7.65
C MET A 115 -10.11 -9.57 8.09
N ALA A 116 -10.96 -10.57 8.20
CA ALA A 116 -12.29 -10.44 8.80
C ALA A 116 -12.18 -10.75 10.29
N ILE A 117 -12.55 -9.78 11.13
CA ILE A 117 -12.61 -9.91 12.59
C ILE A 117 -14.03 -9.64 13.03
N VAL A 118 -14.51 -10.44 13.98
CA VAL A 118 -15.76 -10.18 14.69
C VAL A 118 -15.42 -9.46 15.99
N ASP A 119 -15.80 -8.19 16.09
CA ASP A 119 -15.59 -7.34 17.27
C ASP A 119 -16.96 -6.89 17.80
N ASN A 120 -17.30 -7.28 19.03
CA ASN A 120 -18.61 -7.03 19.65
C ASN A 120 -19.82 -7.45 18.79
N GLY A 121 -19.71 -8.58 18.09
CA GLY A 121 -20.75 -9.09 17.19
C GLY A 121 -20.88 -8.35 15.85
N GLN A 122 -20.02 -7.36 15.58
CA GLN A 122 -19.97 -6.66 14.31
C GLN A 122 -18.79 -7.14 13.46
N LEU A 123 -19.04 -7.30 12.15
CA LEU A 123 -17.98 -7.57 11.19
C LEU A 123 -17.11 -6.31 11.02
N LYS A 124 -15.80 -6.49 11.16
CA LYS A 124 -14.78 -5.50 10.89
C LYS A 124 -13.74 -6.09 9.94
N LEU A 125 -13.43 -5.36 8.89
CA LEU A 125 -12.49 -5.73 7.85
C LEU A 125 -11.21 -4.89 8.02
N ILE A 126 -10.09 -5.58 8.18
CA ILE A 126 -8.78 -4.94 8.35
C ILE A 126 -7.91 -5.28 7.15
N SER A 127 -7.46 -4.25 6.42
CA SER A 127 -6.43 -4.43 5.40
C SER A 127 -5.14 -4.93 6.05
N LYS A 128 -4.60 -6.05 5.56
CA LYS A 128 -3.29 -6.54 6.02
C LYS A 128 -2.11 -6.01 5.19
N GLY A 129 -2.35 -4.98 4.39
CA GLY A 129 -1.37 -4.50 3.43
C GLY A 129 -1.22 -5.48 2.26
N VAL A 130 -0.53 -5.00 1.23
CA VAL A 130 -0.09 -5.79 0.07
C VAL A 130 1.37 -6.13 0.27
#